data_AF-A0A3D5KQB4-F1
#
_entry.id   AF-A0A3D5KQB4-F1
#
_cell.length_a   1.000
_cell.length_b   1.000
_cell.length_c   1.000
_cell.angle_alpha   90.00
_cell.angle_beta   90.00
_cell.angle_gamma   90.00
#
_symmetry.space_group_name_H-M   'P 1'
#
loop_
_entity.id
_entity.type
_entity.pdbx_description
1 polymer ?
#
loop_
_entity_poly.entity_id
_entity_poly.type
_entity_poly.pdbx_seq_one_letter_code
_entity_poly.pdbx_strand_id
1 'polypeptide(L)'
;MEKLIRFYRLLNILSIDVTIGAVVCAMFFARLFQVTILPYGLISLGLTVWIIYTADHLLDARKIHKPASTERHRFHQQNFKFLLVILLLAILVDAIQLIFVRRIVFIEGLGLAFFILIYFLFHRYLKLFK
;
A
#
# COMPACT_ATOMS: atom_id res chain seq x y z
N MET A 1 14.92 19.37 -17.28
CA MET A 1 14.70 17.90 -17.30
C MET A 1 15.10 17.24 -15.98
N GLU A 2 16.27 17.53 -15.41
CA GLU A 2 16.71 16.91 -14.14
C GLU A 2 15.75 17.06 -12.95
N LYS A 3 15.15 18.25 -12.78
CA LYS A 3 14.16 18.49 -11.70
C LYS A 3 12.95 17.56 -11.80
N LEU A 4 12.47 17.30 -13.01
CA LEU A 4 11.34 16.42 -13.28
C LEU A 4 11.67 14.96 -12.93
N ILE A 5 12.87 14.51 -13.31
CA ILE A 5 13.37 13.16 -13.01
C ILE A 5 13.53 12.96 -11.50
N ARG A 6 14.07 13.95 -10.79
CA ARG A 6 14.18 13.90 -9.31
C ARG A 6 12.81 13.84 -8.64
N PHE A 7 11.85 14.62 -9.13
CA PHE A 7 10.49 14.61 -8.61
C PHE A 7 9.80 13.26 -8.82
N TYR A 8 9.87 12.70 -10.04
CA TYR A 8 9.36 11.37 -10.32
C TYR A 8 10.02 10.30 -9.45
N ARG A 9 11.34 10.38 -9.26
CA ARG A 9 12.07 9.46 -8.39
C ARG A 9 11.58 9.52 -6.95
N LEU A 10 11.27 10.70 -6.42
CA LEU A 10 10.72 10.83 -5.07
C LEU A 10 9.34 10.17 -4.97
N LEU A 11 8.46 10.38 -5.96
CA LEU A 11 7.15 9.74 -6.01
C LEU A 11 7.27 8.21 -6.03
N ASN A 12 8.19 7.68 -6.83
CA ASN A 12 8.45 6.25 -6.92
C ASN A 12 9.05 5.68 -5.62
N ILE A 13 9.98 6.41 -4.98
CA ILE A 13 10.55 6.01 -3.68
C ILE A 13 9.43 5.89 -2.64
N LEU A 14 8.51 6.86 -2.61
CA LEU A 14 7.36 6.89 -1.71
C LEU A 14 6.17 6.02 -2.17
N SER A 15 6.32 5.29 -3.28
CA SER A 15 5.30 4.41 -3.88
C SER A 15 3.98 5.12 -4.27
N ILE A 16 4.03 6.44 -4.51
CA ILE A 16 2.86 7.25 -4.87
C ILE A 16 2.35 6.91 -6.27
N ASP A 17 3.25 6.57 -7.19
CA ASP A 17 2.93 6.08 -8.52
C ASP A 17 2.10 4.79 -8.48
N VAL A 18 2.49 3.84 -7.62
CA VAL A 18 1.75 2.59 -7.40
C VAL A 18 0.36 2.87 -6.82
N THR A 19 0.28 3.75 -5.81
CA THR A 19 -1.01 4.16 -5.20
C THR A 19 -1.95 4.79 -6.22
N ILE A 20 -1.47 5.73 -7.03
CA ILE A 20 -2.27 6.36 -8.09
C ILE A 20 -2.69 5.31 -9.12
N GLY A 21 -1.77 4.42 -9.52
CA GLY A 21 -2.07 3.32 -10.43
C GLY A 21 -3.22 2.45 -9.93
N ALA A 22 -3.25 2.10 -8.65
CA ALA A 22 -4.33 1.31 -8.07
C ALA A 22 -5.69 2.04 -8.12
N VAL A 23 -5.73 3.33 -7.75
CA VAL A 23 -6.94 4.15 -7.80
C VAL A 23 -7.44 4.31 -9.23
N VAL A 24 -6.54 4.59 -10.19
CA VAL A 24 -6.87 4.71 -11.62
C VAL A 24 -7.43 3.38 -12.15
N CYS A 25 -6.83 2.24 -11.79
CA CYS A 25 -7.37 0.92 -12.16
C CYS A 25 -8.78 0.72 -11.62
N ALA A 26 -9.03 1.05 -10.34
CA ALA A 26 -10.36 0.94 -9.75
C ALA A 26 -11.38 1.84 -10.46
N MET A 27 -11.00 3.08 -10.79
CA MET A 27 -11.85 4.00 -11.56
C MET A 27 -12.11 3.51 -12.99
N PHE A 28 -11.11 2.89 -13.63
CA PHE A 28 -11.28 2.28 -14.95
C PHE A 28 -12.32 1.16 -14.91
N PHE A 29 -12.22 0.23 -13.96
CA PHE A 29 -13.21 -0.83 -13.78
C PHE A 29 -14.58 -0.29 -13.37
N ALA A 30 -14.62 0.74 -12.53
CA ALA A 30 -15.87 1.42 -12.17
C ALA A 30 -16.61 1.94 -13.41
N ARG A 31 -15.88 2.56 -14.34
CA ARG A 31 -16.43 3.00 -15.62
C ARG A 31 -16.83 1.83 -16.52
N LEU A 32 -15.99 0.81 -16.62
CA LEU A 32 -16.24 -0.36 -17.47
C LEU A 32 -17.52 -1.11 -17.08
N PHE A 33 -17.72 -1.32 -15.78
CA PHE A 33 -18.89 -2.02 -15.23
C PHE A 33 -20.05 -1.09 -14.88
N GLN A 34 -19.93 0.22 -15.16
CA GLN A 34 -20.94 1.23 -14.85
C GLN A 34 -21.36 1.25 -13.37
N VAL A 35 -20.40 1.05 -12.46
CA VAL A 35 -20.62 1.08 -11.01
C VAL A 35 -20.04 2.33 -10.38
N THR A 36 -20.71 2.86 -9.36
CA THR A 36 -20.25 4.04 -8.63
C THR A 36 -19.51 3.64 -7.35
N ILE A 37 -18.20 3.87 -7.33
CA ILE A 37 -17.38 3.73 -6.11
C ILE A 37 -17.51 5.02 -5.29
N LEU A 38 -17.84 4.90 -4.00
CA LEU A 38 -17.86 6.05 -3.10
C LEU A 38 -16.45 6.61 -2.90
N PRO A 39 -16.28 7.94 -2.74
CA PRO A 39 -14.97 8.55 -2.51
C PRO A 39 -14.21 7.89 -1.34
N TYR A 40 -14.89 7.56 -0.25
CA TYR A 40 -14.31 6.89 0.91
C TYR A 40 -13.67 5.53 0.57
N GLY A 41 -14.26 4.78 -0.38
CA GLY A 41 -13.68 3.52 -0.86
C GLY A 41 -12.44 3.72 -1.72
N LEU A 42 -12.40 4.77 -2.55
CA LEU A 42 -11.20 5.11 -3.33
C LEU A 42 -10.06 5.64 -2.44
N ILE A 43 -10.39 6.46 -1.44
CA ILE A 43 -9.43 6.95 -0.45
C ILE A 43 -8.87 5.77 0.34
N SER A 44 -9.72 4.87 0.82
CA SER A 44 -9.29 3.69 1.56
C SER A 44 -8.40 2.78 0.70
N LEU A 45 -8.79 2.50 -0.55
CA LEU A 45 -7.94 1.75 -1.48
C LEU A 45 -6.55 2.38 -1.65
N GLY A 46 -6.50 3.69 -1.90
CA GLY A 46 -5.24 4.40 -2.08
C GLY A 46 -4.37 4.39 -0.81
N LEU A 47 -4.97 4.65 0.35
CA LEU A 47 -4.27 4.62 1.63
C LEU A 47 -3.77 3.21 1.96
N THR A 48 -4.62 2.18 1.85
CA THR A 48 -4.23 0.80 2.12
C THR A 48 -3.04 0.37 1.24
N VAL A 49 -3.08 0.66 -0.07
CA VAL A 49 -1.94 0.35 -0.97
C VAL A 49 -0.69 1.08 -0.53
N TRP A 50 -0.79 2.38 -0.24
CA TRP A 50 0.35 3.18 0.21
C TRP A 50 0.93 2.67 1.55
N ILE A 51 0.07 2.31 2.50
CA ILE A 51 0.42 1.76 3.81
C ILE A 51 1.18 0.46 3.65
N ILE A 52 0.68 -0.49 2.84
CA ILE A 52 1.31 -1.79 2.63
C ILE A 52 2.71 -1.62 2.05
N TYR A 53 2.86 -0.83 0.99
CA TYR A 53 4.17 -0.61 0.35
C TYR A 53 5.14 0.14 1.27
N THR A 54 4.68 1.19 1.96
CA THR A 54 5.54 1.96 2.87
C THR A 54 5.97 1.11 4.07
N ALA A 55 5.07 0.29 4.62
CA ALA A 55 5.39 -0.64 5.70
C ALA A 55 6.44 -1.68 5.25
N ASP A 56 6.28 -2.25 4.06
CA ASP A 56 7.25 -3.18 3.47
C ASP A 56 8.65 -2.55 3.34
N HIS A 57 8.75 -1.33 2.79
CA HIS A 57 10.04 -0.63 2.69
C HIS A 57 10.65 -0.25 4.03
N LEU A 58 9.84 0.10 5.03
CA LEU A 58 10.34 0.37 6.38
C LEU A 58 10.84 -0.93 7.04
N LEU A 59 10.12 -2.05 6.90
CA LEU A 59 10.55 -3.34 7.42
C LEU A 59 11.88 -3.79 6.79
N ASP A 60 12.04 -3.59 5.48
CA ASP A 60 13.28 -3.90 4.78
C ASP A 60 14.43 -2.96 5.16
N ALA A 61 14.15 -1.66 5.28
CA ALA A 61 15.12 -0.67 5.77
C ALA A 61 15.64 -1.01 7.18
N ARG A 62 14.79 -1.57 8.05
CA ARG A 62 15.16 -2.02 9.40
C ARG A 62 16.04 -3.28 9.40
N LYS A 63 15.82 -4.21 8.45
CA LYS A 63 16.59 -5.46 8.37
C LYS A 63 18.02 -5.24 7.88
N ILE A 64 18.24 -4.24 7.03
CA ILE A 64 19.56 -3.96 6.45
C ILE A 64 20.45 -3.23 7.47
N HIS A 65 21.46 -3.92 8.03
CA HIS A 65 22.41 -3.37 9.00
C HIS A 65 23.59 -2.60 8.36
N LYS A 66 23.79 -2.71 7.04
CA LYS A 66 24.83 -2.00 6.29
C LYS A 66 24.24 -0.76 5.60
N PRO A 67 25.01 0.30 5.29
CA PRO A 67 24.49 1.42 4.51
C PRO A 67 23.94 0.90 3.18
N ALA A 68 22.64 1.10 2.95
CA ALA A 68 21.99 0.51 1.81
C ALA A 68 22.55 1.06 0.49
N SER A 69 22.77 0.15 -0.47
CA SER A 69 23.34 0.46 -1.79
C SER A 69 22.38 1.22 -2.70
N THR A 70 21.06 1.00 -2.55
CA THR A 70 20.03 1.69 -3.34
C THR A 70 19.54 2.96 -2.67
N GLU A 71 19.26 4.02 -3.45
CA GLU A 71 18.72 5.29 -2.94
C GLU A 71 17.41 5.11 -2.15
N ARG A 72 16.53 4.20 -2.57
CA ARG A 72 15.23 3.94 -1.92
C ARG A 72 15.39 3.51 -0.46
N HIS A 73 16.22 2.50 -0.20
CA HIS A 73 16.48 2.02 1.15
C HIS A 73 17.18 3.07 2.02
N ARG A 74 18.12 3.83 1.45
CA ARG A 74 18.80 4.92 2.18
C ARG A 74 17.83 6.00 2.63
N PHE A 75 16.91 6.41 1.77
CA PHE A 75 15.88 7.40 2.10
C PHE A 75 14.99 6.92 3.26
N HIS A 76 14.57 5.65 3.24
CA HIS A 76 13.73 5.06 4.29
C HIS A 76 14.49 4.84 5.61
N GLN A 77 15.78 4.50 5.56
CA GLN A 77 16.61 4.42 6.76
C GLN A 77 16.82 5.79 7.42
N GLN A 78 17.13 6.82 6.62
CA GLN A 78 17.37 8.18 7.12
C GLN A 78 16.11 8.83 7.69
N ASN A 79 14.95 8.60 7.06
CA ASN A 79 13.67 9.21 7.45
C ASN A 79 12.75 8.25 8.22
N PHE A 80 13.28 7.16 8.76
CA PHE A 80 12.50 6.05 9.32
C PHE A 80 11.44 6.50 10.33
N LYS A 81 11.83 7.28 11.34
CA LYS A 81 10.90 7.74 12.39
C LYS A 81 9.80 8.63 11.84
N PHE A 82 10.14 9.52 10.91
CA PHE A 82 9.20 10.42 10.27
C PHE A 82 8.18 9.65 9.41
N LEU A 83 8.67 8.75 8.57
CA LEU A 83 7.81 7.89 7.74
C LEU A 83 6.94 6.95 8.57
N LEU A 84 7.46 6.46 9.71
CA LEU A 84 6.66 5.64 10.64
C LEU A 84 5.50 6.43 11.25
N VAL A 85 5.71 7.69 11.65
CA VAL A 85 4.63 8.55 12.16
C VAL A 85 3.58 8.79 11.08
N ILE A 86 4.00 9.12 9.84
CA ILE A 86 3.06 9.30 8.73
C ILE A 86 2.30 8.01 8.45
N LEU A 87 2.97 6.86 8.46
CA LEU A 87 2.35 5.55 8.28
C LEU A 87 1.25 5.31 9.34
N LEU A 88 1.53 5.57 10.62
CA LEU A 88 0.56 5.40 11.70
C LEU A 88 -0.64 6.35 11.55
N LEU A 89 -0.40 7.60 11.15
CA LEU A 89 -1.48 8.55 10.85
C LEU A 89 -2.32 8.08 9.66
N ALA A 90 -1.68 7.58 8.60
CA ALA A 90 -2.39 7.03 7.45
C ALA A 90 -3.25 5.82 7.83
N ILE A 91 -2.75 4.91 8.67
CA ILE A 91 -3.51 3.77 9.21
C ILE A 91 -4.72 4.27 10.01
N LEU A 92 -4.56 5.28 10.86
CA LEU A 92 -5.66 5.84 11.63
C LEU A 92 -6.74 6.44 10.71
N VAL A 93 -6.33 7.23 9.71
CA VAL A 93 -7.27 7.81 8.74
C VAL A 93 -7.98 6.72 7.96
N ASP A 94 -7.26 5.71 7.47
CA ASP A 94 -7.84 4.59 6.72
C ASP A 94 -8.83 3.78 7.58
N ALA A 95 -8.51 3.53 8.85
CA ALA A 95 -9.41 2.87 9.78
C ALA A 95 -10.73 3.66 9.99
N ILE A 96 -10.66 5.01 10.04
CA ILE A 96 -11.86 5.85 10.12
C ILE A 96 -12.68 5.75 8.83
N GLN A 97 -12.04 5.64 7.66
CA GLN A 97 -12.75 5.50 6.37
C GLN A 97 -13.63 4.25 6.35
N LEU A 98 -13.25 3.16 7.02
CA LEU A 98 -14.01 1.91 7.05
C LEU A 98 -15.44 2.07 7.58
N ILE A 99 -15.71 3.08 8.41
CA ILE A 99 -17.05 3.39 8.92
C ILE A 99 -17.98 3.88 7.79
N PHE A 100 -17.42 4.53 6.77
CA PHE A 100 -18.15 5.12 5.64
C PHE A 100 -18.17 4.22 4.39
N VAL A 101 -17.41 3.13 4.39
CA VAL A 101 -17.41 2.15 3.30
C VAL A 101 -18.73 1.39 3.27
N ARG A 102 -19.24 1.09 2.07
CA ARG A 102 -20.47 0.30 1.92
C ARG A 102 -20.28 -1.07 2.58
N ARG A 103 -21.25 -1.47 3.41
CA ARG A 103 -21.23 -2.75 4.14
C ARG A 103 -20.94 -3.96 3.25
N ILE A 104 -21.51 -3.99 2.03
CA ILE A 104 -21.26 -5.07 1.06
C ILE A 104 -19.78 -5.16 0.69
N VAL A 105 -19.14 -4.03 0.38
CA VAL A 105 -17.71 -3.99 0.01
C VAL A 105 -16.84 -4.48 1.18
N PHE A 106 -17.20 -4.11 2.41
CA PHE A 106 -16.47 -4.55 3.59
C PHE A 106 -16.57 -6.06 3.81
N ILE A 107 -17.79 -6.63 3.72
CA ILE A 107 -18.01 -8.07 3.93
C ILE A 107 -17.35 -8.91 2.83
N GLU A 108 -17.55 -8.55 1.57
CA GLU A 108 -16.90 -9.23 0.44
C GLU A 108 -15.37 -9.10 0.52
N GLY A 109 -14.88 -7.94 0.97
CA GLY A 109 -13.46 -7.71 1.24
C GLY A 109 -12.90 -8.63 2.32
N LEU A 110 -13.64 -8.86 3.42
CA LEU A 110 -13.26 -9.83 4.45
C LEU A 110 -13.22 -11.27 3.91
N GLY A 111 -14.20 -11.63 3.07
CA GLY A 111 -14.20 -12.92 2.38
C GLY A 111 -12.94 -13.11 1.52
N LEU A 112 -12.60 -12.10 0.71
CA LEU A 112 -11.37 -12.13 -0.10
C LEU A 112 -10.10 -12.20 0.76
N ALA A 113 -10.03 -11.42 1.84
CA ALA A 113 -8.90 -11.44 2.77
C ALA A 113 -8.71 -12.82 3.40
N PHE A 114 -9.80 -13.52 3.73
CA PHE A 114 -9.75 -14.90 4.22
C PHE A 114 -9.15 -15.86 3.18
N PHE A 115 -9.55 -15.78 1.91
CA PHE A 115 -8.95 -16.61 0.85
C PHE A 115 -7.47 -16.30 0.64
N ILE A 116 -7.07 -15.04 0.70
CA ILE A 116 -5.65 -14.63 0.61
C ILE A 116 -4.85 -15.20 1.79
N LEU A 117 -5.42 -15.20 3.00
CA LEU A 117 -4.79 -15.79 4.17
C LEU A 117 -4.58 -17.31 3.99
N ILE A 118 -5.59 -18.03 3.50
CA ILE A 118 -5.46 -19.46 3.18
C ILE A 118 -4.34 -19.67 2.16
N TYR A 119 -4.30 -18.88 1.09
CA TYR A 119 -3.25 -18.95 0.08
C TYR A 119 -1.85 -18.77 0.70
N PHE A 120 -1.66 -17.77 1.58
CA PHE A 120 -0.38 -17.56 2.25
C PHE A 120 -0.01 -18.69 3.21
N LEU A 121 -0.97 -19.25 3.94
CA LEU A 121 -0.74 -20.39 4.82
C LEU A 121 -0.35 -21.64 4.03
N PHE A 122 -1.03 -21.89 2.92
CA PHE A 122 -0.71 -22.99 2.01
C PHE A 122 0.68 -22.83 1.39
N HIS A 123 1.01 -21.64 0.89
CA HIS A 123 2.36 -21.34 0.37
C HIS A 123 3.45 -21.50 1.42
N ARG A 124 3.19 -21.05 2.67
CA ARG A 124 4.11 -21.23 3.79
C ARG A 124 4.30 -22.71 4.12
N TYR A 125 3.21 -23.49 4.15
CA TYR A 125 3.26 -24.94 4.36
C TYR A 125 4.13 -25.60 3.30
N LEU A 126 3.90 -25.36 2.00
CA LEU A 126 4.70 -25.96 0.93
C LEU A 126 6.19 -25.60 1.00
N LYS A 127 6.54 -24.38 1.43
CA LYS A 127 7.93 -23.98 1.65
C LYS A 127 8.61 -24.71 2.82
N LEU A 128 7.85 -25.23 3.78
CA LEU A 128 8.40 -26.05 4.88
C LEU A 128 8.71 -27.49 4.43
N PHE A 129 8.16 -27.94 3.30
CA PHE A 129 8.40 -29.27 2.72
C PHE A 129 9.47 -29.28 1.60
N LYS A 130 10.13 -28.14 1.35
CA LYS A 130 11.32 -28.04 0.49
C LYS A 130 12.54 -27.74 1.36
#